data_AF-A0A931VRB4-F1
#
_entry.id   AF-A0A931VRB4-F1
#
_cell.length_a   1.000
_cell.length_b   1.000
_cell.length_c   1.000
_cell.angle_alpha   90.00
_cell.angle_beta   90.00
_cell.angle_gamma   90.00
#
_symmetry.space_group_name_H-M   'P 1'
#
loop_
_entity.id
_entity.type
_entity.pdbx_description
1 polymer ?
#
loop_
_entity_poly.entity_id
_entity_poly.type
_entity_poly.pdbx_seq_one_letter_code
_entity_poly.pdbx_strand_id
1 'polypeptide(L)'
;MANQPTPTPEKKPVAPEPRLVVTAWPHVRTPESVPRIMFSVVAALLPATLVGLYYFGSNAAWTLLWSVGAALGAEWLIQRAKGEKDTLGDGSAAVTGLL
;
A
#
# COMPACT_ATOMS: atom_id res chain seq x y z
N MET A 1 -33.74 3.58 -54.72
CA MET A 1 -34.25 3.69 -53.33
C MET A 1 -33.35 4.68 -52.62
N ALA A 2 -33.90 5.86 -52.32
CA ALA A 2 -33.17 7.07 -51.96
C ALA A 2 -32.57 6.98 -50.55
N ASN A 3 -31.28 7.32 -50.44
CA ASN A 3 -30.56 7.50 -49.19
C ASN A 3 -30.85 8.93 -48.68
N GLN A 4 -31.77 9.06 -47.73
CA GLN A 4 -31.99 10.29 -46.96
C GLN A 4 -31.10 10.23 -45.71
N PRO A 5 -30.13 11.14 -45.52
CA PRO A 5 -29.31 11.17 -44.31
C PRO A 5 -30.12 11.67 -43.10
N THR A 6 -29.98 10.95 -41.99
CA THR A 6 -30.57 11.22 -40.67
C THR A 6 -30.37 12.67 -40.22
N PRO A 7 -31.41 13.37 -39.72
CA PRO A 7 -31.26 14.73 -39.22
C PRO A 7 -30.36 14.72 -37.97
N THR A 8 -29.26 15.48 -38.05
CA THR A 8 -28.35 15.69 -36.93
C THR A 8 -29.05 16.57 -35.89
N PRO A 9 -29.13 16.18 -34.61
CA PRO A 9 -29.77 17.01 -33.59
C PRO A 9 -28.97 18.29 -33.38
N GLU A 10 -29.58 19.40 -33.75
CA GLU A 10 -29.10 20.76 -33.59
C GLU A 10 -28.83 21.08 -32.10
N LYS A 11 -27.57 21.38 -31.78
CA LYS A 11 -27.10 21.64 -30.41
C LYS A 11 -27.55 23.04 -29.98
N LYS A 12 -28.67 23.11 -29.24
CA LYS A 12 -29.19 24.36 -28.67
C LYS A 12 -28.20 24.97 -27.66
N PRO A 13 -27.94 26.29 -27.66
CA PRO A 13 -26.99 26.90 -26.72
C PRO A 13 -27.61 26.91 -25.32
N VAL A 14 -26.99 26.20 -24.37
CA VAL A 14 -27.37 26.21 -22.95
C VAL A 14 -26.57 27.31 -22.24
N ALA A 15 -27.26 28.16 -21.49
CA ALA A 15 -26.72 29.27 -20.71
C ALA A 15 -25.66 28.79 -19.68
N PRO A 16 -24.76 29.67 -19.18
CA PRO A 16 -23.62 29.25 -18.39
C PRO A 16 -24.05 28.83 -16.98
N GLU A 17 -24.14 27.52 -16.76
CA GLU A 17 -24.32 26.92 -15.43
C GLU A 17 -23.10 27.27 -14.54
N PRO A 18 -23.30 27.67 -13.27
CA PRO A 18 -22.20 27.96 -12.36
C PRO A 18 -21.34 26.70 -12.15
N ARG A 19 -20.07 26.79 -12.54
CA ARG A 19 -19.07 25.72 -12.38
C ARG A 19 -18.78 25.52 -10.90
N LEU A 20 -19.47 24.57 -10.27
CA LEU A 20 -19.16 24.10 -8.92
C LEU A 20 -17.87 23.27 -8.97
N VAL A 21 -16.75 23.89 -8.58
CA VAL A 21 -15.47 23.19 -8.45
C VAL A 21 -15.46 22.49 -7.09
N VAL A 22 -15.79 21.19 -7.08
CA VAL A 22 -15.57 20.35 -5.91
C VAL A 22 -14.09 19.95 -5.89
N THR A 23 -13.25 20.78 -5.27
CA THR A 23 -11.86 20.40 -5.01
C THR A 23 -11.81 19.44 -3.83
N ALA A 24 -11.10 18.32 -3.98
CA ALA A 24 -10.82 17.44 -2.86
C ALA A 24 -10.09 18.21 -1.74
N TRP A 25 -10.27 17.76 -0.49
CA TRP A 25 -9.63 18.34 0.69
C TRP A 25 -8.14 18.58 0.45
N PRO A 26 -7.58 19.72 0.88
CA PRO A 26 -6.15 19.97 0.80
C PRO A 26 -5.44 18.99 1.72
N HIS A 27 -5.06 17.83 1.16
CA HIS A 27 -4.32 16.82 1.89
C HIS A 27 -2.89 17.34 2.06
N VAL A 28 -2.63 17.97 3.21
CA VAL A 28 -1.33 18.49 3.61
C VAL A 28 -0.30 17.38 3.42
N ARG A 29 0.59 17.53 2.43
CA ARG A 29 1.62 16.55 2.13
C ARG A 29 2.72 16.66 3.18
N THR A 30 2.58 15.90 4.27
CA THR A 30 3.67 15.67 5.22
C THR A 30 4.74 14.81 4.52
N PRO A 31 6.04 15.05 4.71
CA PRO A 31 7.12 14.24 4.13
C PRO A 31 7.26 12.84 4.77
N GLU A 32 6.18 12.30 5.35
CA GLU A 32 6.17 10.97 5.92
C GLU A 32 5.97 9.94 4.82
N SER A 33 7.02 9.14 4.57
CA SER A 33 7.00 8.04 3.63
C SER A 33 6.65 6.74 4.36
N VAL A 34 5.91 5.84 3.71
CA VAL A 34 5.56 4.50 4.25
C VAL A 34 6.77 3.74 4.84
N PRO A 35 7.94 3.67 4.19
CA PRO A 35 9.09 2.95 4.74
C PRO A 35 9.53 3.51 6.09
N ARG A 36 9.51 4.85 6.25
CA ARG A 36 9.93 5.52 7.48
C ARG A 36 9.05 5.13 8.67
N ILE A 37 7.74 5.05 8.44
CA ILE A 37 6.78 4.63 9.46
C ILE A 37 6.99 3.15 9.78
N MET A 38 7.14 2.28 8.77
CA MET A 38 7.37 0.84 9.01
C MET A 38 8.66 0.58 9.80
N PHE A 39 9.76 1.27 9.50
CA PHE A 39 10.98 1.17 10.30
C PHE A 39 10.79 1.67 11.74
N SER A 40 9.97 2.69 11.96
CA SER A 40 9.63 3.14 13.32
C SER A 40 8.87 2.07 14.12
N VAL A 41 7.99 1.31 13.46
CA VAL A 41 7.25 0.19 14.07
C VAL A 41 8.21 -0.94 14.42
N VAL A 42 9.11 -1.33 13.51
CA VAL A 42 10.14 -2.34 13.79
C VAL A 42 10.99 -1.92 15.01
N ALA A 43 11.42 -0.66 15.06
CA ALA A 43 12.16 -0.13 16.20
C ALA A 43 11.36 -0.18 17.51
N ALA A 44 10.06 0.09 17.46
CA ALA A 44 9.17 -0.01 18.62
C ALA A 44 8.94 -1.47 19.06
N LEU A 45 9.01 -2.43 18.13
CA LEU A 45 8.83 -3.85 18.42
C LEU A 45 10.08 -4.49 19.03
N LEU A 46 11.29 -4.02 18.71
CA LEU A 46 12.56 -4.56 19.24
C LEU A 46 12.55 -4.83 20.77
N PRO A 47 12.19 -3.88 21.66
CA PRO A 47 12.16 -4.17 23.10
C PRO A 47 11.16 -5.27 23.46
N ALA A 48 9.99 -5.32 22.80
CA ALA A 48 9.00 -6.36 23.02
C ALA A 48 9.52 -7.73 22.54
N THR A 49 10.17 -7.78 21.39
CA THR A 49 10.75 -9.01 20.84
C THR A 49 11.87 -9.54 21.75
N LEU A 50 12.75 -8.65 22.26
CA LEU A 50 13.83 -9.03 23.19
C LEU A 50 13.29 -9.62 24.49
N VAL A 51 12.27 -9.01 25.08
CA VAL A 51 11.61 -9.55 26.28
C VAL A 51 10.97 -10.90 25.97
N GLY A 52 10.29 -11.03 24.82
CA GLY A 52 9.75 -12.31 24.35
C GLY A 52 10.83 -13.39 24.24
N LEU A 53 11.96 -13.11 23.61
CA LEU A 53 13.07 -14.06 23.50
C LEU A 53 13.66 -14.42 24.87
N TYR A 54 13.72 -13.47 25.82
CA TYR A 54 14.20 -13.76 27.17
C TYR A 54 13.28 -14.73 27.92
N TYR A 55 11.96 -14.56 27.85
CA TYR A 55 11.01 -15.42 28.55
C TYR A 55 10.80 -16.78 27.88
N PHE A 56 10.70 -16.82 26.55
CA PHE A 56 10.40 -18.03 25.80
C PHE A 56 11.66 -18.81 25.35
N GLY A 57 12.85 -18.21 25.47
CA GLY A 57 14.12 -18.85 25.18
C GLY A 57 14.38 -19.10 23.69
N SER A 58 15.23 -20.09 23.40
CA SER A 58 15.75 -20.38 22.04
C SER A 58 14.69 -20.82 21.04
N ASN A 59 13.60 -21.44 21.50
CA ASN A 59 12.49 -21.86 20.63
C ASN A 59 11.79 -20.66 19.98
N ALA A 60 11.60 -19.56 20.72
CA ALA A 60 11.01 -18.35 20.16
C ALA A 60 11.89 -17.71 19.09
N ALA A 61 13.21 -17.75 19.24
CA ALA A 61 14.13 -17.23 18.24
C ALA A 61 14.01 -17.99 16.90
N TRP A 62 13.88 -19.32 16.93
CA TRP A 62 13.66 -20.12 15.72
C TRP A 62 12.32 -19.83 15.07
N THR A 63 11.24 -19.73 15.86
CA THR A 63 9.92 -19.38 15.34
C THR A 63 9.91 -18.00 14.69
N LEU A 64 10.55 -17.01 15.34
CA LEU A 64 10.67 -15.65 14.81
C LEU A 64 11.41 -15.64 13.47
N LEU A 65 12.52 -16.37 13.39
CA LEU A 65 13.33 -16.45 12.17
C LEU A 65 12.54 -17.06 11.01
N TRP A 66 11.84 -18.18 11.25
CA TRP A 66 11.01 -18.82 10.22
C TRP A 66 9.81 -17.97 9.83
N SER A 67 9.17 -17.27 10.78
CA SER A 67 8.06 -16.37 10.53
C SER A 67 8.46 -15.20 9.64
N VAL A 68 9.52 -14.48 10.02
CA VAL A 68 10.06 -13.35 9.24
C VAL A 68 10.56 -13.80 7.87
N GLY A 69 11.29 -14.92 7.81
CA GLY A 69 11.76 -15.50 6.55
C GLY A 69 10.61 -15.90 5.61
N ALA A 70 9.56 -16.52 6.15
CA ALA A 70 8.38 -16.91 5.37
C ALA A 70 7.60 -15.68 4.88
N ALA A 71 7.42 -14.65 5.71
CA ALA A 71 6.75 -13.42 5.31
C ALA A 71 7.50 -12.70 4.17
N LEU A 72 8.82 -12.53 4.31
CA LEU A 72 9.67 -11.94 3.26
C LEU A 72 9.67 -12.78 1.98
N GLY A 73 9.77 -14.11 2.11
CA GLY A 73 9.76 -15.03 0.98
C GLY A 73 8.41 -15.05 0.24
N ALA A 74 7.31 -15.05 0.97
CA ALA A 74 5.97 -15.00 0.41
C ALA A 74 5.72 -13.68 -0.31
N GLU A 75 6.09 -12.56 0.30
CA GLU A 75 5.95 -11.25 -0.31
C GLU A 75 6.82 -11.13 -1.58
N TRP A 76 8.07 -11.60 -1.56
CA TRP A 76 8.91 -11.65 -2.75
C TRP A 76 8.31 -12.54 -3.85
N LEU A 77 7.82 -13.73 -3.49
CA LEU A 77 7.25 -14.69 -4.44
C LEU A 77 5.99 -14.14 -5.10
N ILE A 78 5.10 -13.52 -4.32
CA ILE A 78 3.85 -12.94 -4.81
C ILE A 78 4.14 -11.76 -5.74
N GLN A 79 5.09 -10.89 -5.37
CA GLN A 79 5.49 -9.77 -6.23
C GLN A 79 6.13 -10.25 -7.53
N ARG A 80 7.02 -11.25 -7.44
CA ARG A 80 7.63 -11.90 -8.59
C ARG A 80 6.58 -12.51 -9.53
N ALA A 81 5.50 -13.06 -8.97
CA ALA A 81 4.37 -13.61 -9.72
C ALA A 81 3.46 -12.52 -10.32
N LYS A 82 3.25 -11.40 -9.62
CA LYS A 82 2.40 -10.28 -10.09
C LYS A 82 3.13 -9.34 -11.06
N GLY A 83 4.46 -9.40 -11.14
CA GLY A 83 5.26 -8.53 -12.00
C GLY A 83 5.21 -7.05 -11.59
N GLU A 84 4.83 -6.78 -10.34
CA GLU A 84 4.74 -5.43 -9.78
C GLU A 84 6.08 -4.99 -9.18
N LYS A 85 6.21 -3.69 -8.87
CA LYS A 85 7.42 -3.09 -8.32
C LYS A 85 7.73 -3.67 -6.93
N ASP A 86 9.02 -3.83 -6.65
CA ASP A 86 9.52 -4.35 -5.37
C ASP A 86 9.04 -3.52 -4.16
N THR A 87 7.99 -3.99 -3.45
CA THR A 87 7.54 -3.49 -2.15
C THR A 87 8.43 -3.95 -1.00
N LEU A 88 9.38 -4.86 -1.23
CA LEU A 88 10.32 -5.31 -0.19
C LEU A 88 11.06 -4.18 0.54
N GLY A 89 11.25 -3.02 -0.12
CA GLY A 89 11.91 -1.85 0.47
C GLY A 89 11.05 -1.05 1.45
N ASP A 90 9.76 -1.36 1.59
CA ASP A 90 8.85 -0.61 2.47
C ASP A 90 8.85 -1.12 3.92
N GLY A 91 9.43 -2.30 4.19
CA GLY A 91 9.50 -2.90 5.53
C GLY A 91 8.21 -3.58 6.01
N SER A 92 7.14 -3.61 5.22
CA SER A 92 5.83 -4.19 5.58
C SER A 92 5.91 -5.71 5.80
N ALA A 93 6.64 -6.43 4.95
CA ALA A 93 6.89 -7.87 5.12
C ALA A 93 7.60 -8.20 6.44
N ALA A 94 8.57 -7.36 6.84
CA ALA A 94 9.34 -7.56 8.06
C ALA A 94 8.46 -7.35 9.29
N VAL A 95 7.61 -6.31 9.29
CA VAL A 95 6.62 -6.09 10.36
C VAL A 95 5.63 -7.25 10.43
N THR A 96 5.14 -7.73 9.28
CA THR A 96 4.17 -8.84 9.21
C THR A 96 4.74 -10.14 9.75
N GLY A 97 6.02 -10.42 9.52
CA GLY A 97 6.65 -11.63 10.07
C GLY A 97 7.09 -11.50 11.53
N LEU A 98 7.22 -10.28 12.04
CA LEU A 98 7.59 -9.99 13.43
C LEU A 98 6.39 -9.99 14.38
N LEU A 99 5.19 -9.74 13.85
CA LEU A 99 3.89 -9.83 14.52
C LEU A 99 3.32 -11.26 14.43
#